data_AF-K0RCV1-F1
#
_entry.id   AF-K0RCV1-F1
#
_cell.length_a   1.000
_cell.length_b   1.000
_cell.length_c   1.000
_cell.angle_alpha   90.00
_cell.angle_beta   90.00
_cell.angle_gamma   90.00
#
_symmetry.space_group_name_H-M   'P 1'
#
loop_
_entity.id
_entity.type
_entity.pdbx_description
1 polymer ?
#
loop_
_entity_poly.entity_id
_entity_poly.type
_entity_poly.pdbx_seq_one_letter_code
_entity_poly.pdbx_strand_id
1 'polypeptide(L)'
;MLDNLLYANSKNLALFLERIMDFVAKNGDKIVGEVSFSSVPGELTSDLLTSTTRGQISSSRNVPGDLKFVRVSELGKRLHDKGLCIDGSGETMIALLKENSASSSDAGAE
;
A
#
# COMPACT_ATOMS: atom_id res chain seq x y z
N MET A 1 12.76 -12.99 -7.08
CA MET A 1 11.64 -12.01 -6.95
C MET A 1 10.69 -12.47 -5.86
N LEU A 2 10.13 -13.69 -5.96
CA LEU A 2 9.21 -14.22 -4.96
C LEU A 2 9.85 -14.34 -3.57
N ASP A 3 11.12 -14.75 -3.48
CA ASP A 3 11.82 -14.79 -2.19
C ASP A 3 11.95 -13.41 -1.54
N ASN A 4 12.19 -12.37 -2.35
CA ASN A 4 12.24 -10.99 -1.88
C ASN A 4 10.86 -10.53 -1.40
N LEU A 5 9.78 -10.97 -2.06
CA LEU A 5 8.41 -10.67 -1.66
C LEU A 5 8.10 -11.27 -0.29
N LEU A 6 8.38 -12.57 -0.13
CA LEU A 6 8.16 -13.29 1.13
C LEU A 6 9.03 -12.73 2.26
N TYR A 7 10.28 -12.39 1.96
CA TYR A 7 11.19 -11.75 2.90
C TYR A 7 10.68 -10.37 3.33
N ALA A 8 10.27 -9.53 2.38
CA ALA A 8 9.73 -8.21 2.66
C ALA A 8 8.48 -8.29 3.55
N ASN A 9 7.58 -9.23 3.25
CA ASN A 9 6.39 -9.48 4.06
C ASN A 9 6.77 -9.94 5.48
N SER A 10 7.63 -10.95 5.60
CA SER A 10 8.07 -11.50 6.89
C SER A 10 8.78 -10.47 7.79
N LYS A 11 9.46 -9.49 7.20
CA LYS A 11 10.18 -8.42 7.92
C LYS A 11 9.38 -7.12 8.03
N ASN A 12 8.13 -7.11 7.58
CA ASN A 12 7.26 -5.92 7.58
C ASN A 12 7.89 -4.70 6.88
N LEU A 13 8.59 -4.94 5.77
CA LEU A 13 9.29 -3.91 5.01
C LEU A 13 8.35 -3.28 3.98
N ALA A 14 7.39 -2.47 4.44
CA ALA A 14 6.30 -1.94 3.63
C ALA A 14 6.76 -1.20 2.35
N LEU A 15 7.84 -0.40 2.42
CA LEU A 15 8.41 0.27 1.25
C LEU A 15 9.02 -0.70 0.24
N PHE A 16 9.66 -1.77 0.71
CA PHE A 16 10.26 -2.76 -0.18
C PHE A 16 9.17 -3.64 -0.82
N LEU A 17 8.16 -4.01 -0.04
CA LEU A 17 6.99 -4.74 -0.51
C LEU A 17 6.27 -3.94 -1.62
N GLU A 18 6.05 -2.63 -1.43
CA GLU A 18 5.49 -1.75 -2.47
C GLU A 18 6.30 -1.81 -3.77
N ARG A 19 7.63 -1.72 -3.69
CA ARG A 19 8.50 -1.75 -4.89
C ARG A 19 8.44 -3.09 -5.63
N ILE A 20 8.34 -4.20 -4.91
CA ILE A 20 8.18 -5.52 -5.50
C ILE A 20 6.82 -5.64 -6.18
N MET A 21 5.74 -5.20 -5.53
CA MET A 21 4.40 -5.24 -6.12
C MET A 21 4.27 -4.33 -7.35
N ASP A 22 4.91 -3.16 -7.37
CA ASP A 22 5.00 -2.31 -8.55
C ASP A 22 5.71 -3.04 -9.71
N PHE A 23 6.81 -3.75 -9.40
CA PHE A 23 7.56 -4.51 -10.40
C PHE A 23 6.73 -5.64 -10.98
N VAL A 24 6.01 -6.39 -10.14
CA VAL A 24 5.14 -7.48 -10.57
C VAL A 24 4.01 -6.95 -11.46
N ALA A 25 3.33 -5.87 -11.02
CA ALA A 25 2.25 -5.27 -11.81
C ALA A 25 2.72 -4.77 -13.19
N LYS A 26 3.94 -4.21 -13.28
CA LYS A 26 4.50 -3.70 -14.55
C LYS A 26 4.97 -4.78 -15.52
N ASN A 27 5.35 -5.95 -15.02
CA ASN A 27 5.92 -7.04 -15.82
C ASN A 27 5.04 -8.29 -15.80
N GLY A 28 3.73 -8.12 -15.59
CA GLY A 28 2.79 -9.24 -15.46
C GLY A 28 2.83 -10.18 -16.66
N ASP A 29 3.00 -9.64 -17.88
CA ASP A 29 3.14 -10.38 -19.13
C ASP A 29 4.31 -11.39 -19.14
N LYS A 30 5.39 -11.07 -18.44
CA LYS A 30 6.59 -11.93 -18.35
C LYS A 30 6.57 -12.87 -17.15
N ILE A 31 5.75 -12.57 -16.14
CA ILE A 31 5.72 -13.30 -14.87
C ILE A 31 4.61 -14.35 -14.89
N VAL A 32 3.50 -14.08 -15.56
CA VAL A 32 2.37 -15.01 -15.70
C VAL A 32 2.84 -16.24 -16.49
N GLY A 33 2.77 -17.41 -15.85
CA GLY A 33 3.20 -18.69 -16.42
C GLY A 33 4.63 -19.09 -16.04
N GLU A 34 5.50 -18.13 -15.70
CA GLU A 34 6.91 -18.38 -15.34
C GLU A 34 7.11 -18.55 -13.83
N VAL A 35 6.26 -17.92 -13.01
CA VAL A 35 6.36 -17.94 -11.54
C VAL A 35 5.15 -18.60 -10.91
N SER A 36 5.38 -19.53 -9.98
CA SER A 36 4.32 -20.08 -9.13
C SER A 36 3.98 -19.14 -7.98
N PHE A 37 2.71 -18.75 -7.88
CA PHE A 37 2.20 -17.91 -6.80
C PHE A 37 1.61 -18.73 -5.62
N SER A 38 1.75 -20.06 -5.63
CA SER A 38 1.19 -20.96 -4.62
C SER A 38 1.70 -20.70 -3.19
N SER A 39 2.89 -20.13 -3.06
CA SER A 39 3.52 -19.81 -1.77
C SER A 39 3.26 -18.37 -1.32
N VAL A 40 2.49 -17.59 -2.07
CA VAL A 40 2.18 -16.19 -1.72
C VAL A 40 1.05 -16.16 -0.71
N PRO A 41 1.24 -15.54 0.47
CA PRO A 41 0.17 -15.31 1.44
C PRO A 41 -1.02 -14.60 0.80
N GLY A 42 -2.23 -15.07 1.09
CA GLY A 42 -3.47 -14.50 0.54
C GLY A 42 -3.66 -13.02 0.87
N GLU A 43 -3.14 -12.56 2.01
CA GLU A 43 -3.12 -11.14 2.41
C GLU A 43 -2.44 -10.22 1.38
N LEU A 44 -1.41 -10.71 0.67
CA LEU A 44 -0.68 -9.94 -0.34
C LEU A 44 -1.46 -9.78 -1.66
N THR A 45 -2.56 -10.49 -1.83
CA THR A 45 -3.42 -10.34 -3.02
C THR A 45 -4.03 -8.94 -3.08
N SER A 46 -4.40 -8.39 -1.94
CA SER A 46 -4.90 -7.01 -1.81
C SER A 46 -3.87 -5.99 -2.26
N ASP A 47 -2.61 -6.17 -1.86
CA ASP A 47 -1.50 -5.29 -2.25
C ASP A 47 -1.20 -5.40 -3.75
N LEU A 48 -1.24 -6.61 -4.30
CA LEU A 48 -1.05 -6.85 -5.73
C LEU A 48 -2.18 -6.20 -6.56
N LEU A 49 -3.43 -6.38 -6.16
CA LEU A 49 -4.59 -5.74 -6.80
C LEU A 49 -4.47 -4.22 -6.71
N THR A 50 -4.12 -3.70 -5.53
CA THR A 50 -3.93 -2.26 -5.32
C THR A 50 -2.84 -1.71 -6.24
N SER A 51 -1.70 -2.39 -6.36
CA SER A 51 -0.60 -2.01 -7.26
C SER A 51 -1.04 -2.02 -8.73
N THR A 52 -1.75 -3.09 -9.14
CA THR A 52 -2.23 -3.27 -10.52
C THR A 52 -3.28 -2.22 -10.88
N THR A 53 -4.28 -2.00 -10.02
CA THR A 53 -5.32 -1.00 -10.22
C THR A 53 -4.76 0.42 -10.17
N ARG A 54 -3.73 0.69 -9.35
CA ARG A 54 -3.05 2.00 -9.32
C ARG A 54 -2.41 2.36 -10.65
N GLY A 55 -1.87 1.37 -11.39
CA GLY A 55 -1.39 1.56 -12.76
C GLY A 55 -2.49 1.84 -13.78
N GLN A 56 -3.75 1.49 -13.48
CA GLN A 56 -4.93 1.72 -14.32
C GLN A 56 -5.67 3.03 -13.97
N ILE A 57 -5.68 3.43 -12.69
CA ILE A 57 -6.37 4.64 -12.19
C ILE A 57 -5.72 5.92 -12.72
N SER A 58 -4.40 5.93 -13.00
CA SER A 58 -3.74 7.07 -13.66
C SER A 58 -4.35 7.43 -15.02
N SER A 59 -5.17 6.55 -15.59
CA SER A 59 -5.83 6.72 -16.89
C SER A 59 -7.31 7.13 -16.77
N SER A 60 -7.95 6.93 -15.61
CA SER A 60 -9.38 7.21 -15.44
C SER A 60 -9.80 7.34 -13.97
N ARG A 61 -10.39 8.50 -13.65
CA ARG A 61 -11.07 8.85 -12.37
C ARG A 61 -10.15 9.14 -11.18
N ASN A 62 -9.93 10.44 -10.94
CA ASN A 62 -9.55 10.96 -9.63
C ASN A 62 -10.76 10.85 -8.69
N VAL A 63 -10.79 9.86 -7.80
CA VAL A 63 -11.69 9.86 -6.64
C VAL A 63 -10.89 10.47 -5.48
N PRO A 64 -11.19 11.71 -5.05
CA PRO A 64 -10.52 12.33 -3.92
C PRO A 64 -10.90 11.56 -2.64
N GLY A 65 -9.91 11.07 -1.90
CA GLY A 65 -10.12 10.44 -0.58
C GLY A 65 -9.87 8.93 -0.50
N ASP A 66 -9.55 8.28 -1.61
CA ASP A 66 -9.33 6.83 -1.61
C ASP A 66 -7.89 6.47 -1.20
N LEU A 67 -7.60 6.60 0.10
CA LEU A 67 -6.27 6.34 0.70
C LEU A 67 -5.72 4.94 0.37
N LYS A 68 -6.60 4.00 -0.03
CA LYS A 68 -6.22 2.63 -0.43
C LYS A 68 -5.24 2.58 -1.60
N PHE A 69 -5.22 3.57 -2.49
CA PHE A 69 -4.29 3.61 -3.62
C PHE A 69 -3.09 4.55 -3.40
N VAL A 70 -2.96 5.13 -2.20
CA VAL A 70 -1.82 6.00 -1.86
C VAL A 70 -0.58 5.12 -1.63
N ARG A 71 0.59 5.64 -1.98
CA ARG A 71 1.86 4.92 -1.82
C ARG A 71 2.28 4.90 -0.37
N VAL A 72 2.90 3.82 0.11
CA VAL A 72 3.49 3.72 1.45
C VAL A 72 4.47 4.87 1.70
N SER A 73 5.25 5.23 0.68
CA SER A 73 6.15 6.40 0.73
C SER A 73 5.43 7.72 0.98
N GLU A 74 4.22 7.89 0.44
CA GLU A 74 3.39 9.07 0.63
C GLU A 74 2.62 9.02 1.96
N LEU A 75 2.15 7.84 2.37
CA LEU A 75 1.52 7.62 3.68
C LEU A 75 2.50 7.96 4.81
N GLY A 76 3.74 7.50 4.71
CA GLY A 76 4.79 7.80 5.70
C GLY A 76 5.10 9.28 5.81
N LYS A 77 5.10 10.03 4.68
CA LYS A 77 5.23 11.49 4.70
C LYS A 77 4.07 12.15 5.45
N ARG A 78 2.83 11.78 5.13
CA ARG A 78 1.64 12.35 5.77
C ARG A 78 1.58 12.07 7.27
N LEU A 79 2.02 10.89 7.69
CA LEU A 79 2.13 10.54 9.11
C LEU A 79 3.24 11.36 9.79
N HIS A 80 4.40 11.48 9.14
CA HIS A 80 5.51 12.28 9.65
C HIS A 80 5.11 13.75 9.85
N ASP A 81 4.43 14.35 8.88
CA ASP A 81 3.94 15.73 8.94
C ASP A 81 2.94 15.95 10.09
N LYS A 82 2.24 14.89 10.51
CA LYS A 82 1.31 14.89 11.65
C LYS A 82 1.96 14.46 12.98
N GLY A 83 3.26 14.16 12.99
CA GLY A 83 3.98 13.65 14.17
C GLY A 83 3.55 12.25 14.60
N LEU A 84 2.96 11.45 13.71
CA LEU A 84 2.50 10.08 13.97
C LEU A 84 3.59 9.06 13.67
N CYS A 85 3.47 7.87 14.29
CA CYS A 85 4.39 6.76 14.05
C CYS A 85 4.31 6.30 12.59
N ILE A 86 5.47 6.08 11.97
CA ILE A 86 5.61 5.64 10.57
C ILE A 86 5.80 4.11 10.49
N ASP A 87 5.95 3.42 11.62
CA ASP A 87 6.16 1.98 11.63
C ASP A 87 4.86 1.21 11.36
N GLY A 88 4.98 0.14 10.58
CA GLY A 88 3.88 -0.78 10.29
C GLY A 88 3.61 -0.99 8.79
N SER A 89 2.57 -1.75 8.51
CA SER A 89 2.10 -2.00 7.14
C SER A 89 1.44 -0.75 6.55
N GLY A 90 1.28 -0.71 5.23
CA GLY A 90 0.53 0.36 4.57
C GLY A 90 -0.91 0.50 5.10
N GLU A 91 -1.55 -0.62 5.45
CA GLU A 91 -2.88 -0.63 6.06
C GLU A 91 -2.89 0.05 7.44
N THR A 92 -1.87 -0.21 8.27
CA THR A 92 -1.71 0.45 9.58
C THR A 92 -1.60 1.96 9.39
N MET A 93 -0.79 2.39 8.42
CA MET A 93 -0.63 3.81 8.11
C MET A 93 -1.94 4.47 7.65
N ILE A 94 -2.71 3.78 6.81
CA ILE A 94 -4.03 4.25 6.35
C ILE A 94 -5.01 4.35 7.53
N ALA A 95 -5.04 3.35 8.41
CA ALA A 95 -5.90 3.34 9.58
C ALA A 95 -5.61 4.54 10.49
N LEU A 96 -4.33 4.77 10.82
CA LEU A 96 -3.89 5.91 11.63
C LEU A 96 -4.28 7.26 11.00
N LEU A 97 -4.09 7.41 9.68
CA LEU A 97 -4.50 8.63 8.99
C LEU A 97 -6.02 8.83 9.03
N LYS A 98 -6.82 7.77 8.87
CA LYS A 98 -8.29 7.85 8.94
C LYS A 98 -8.77 8.24 10.34
N GLU A 99 -8.25 7.59 11.38
CA GLU A 99 -8.56 7.89 12.77
C GLU A 99 -8.26 9.35 13.12
N ASN A 100 -7.06 9.82 12.76
CA ASN A 100 -6.63 11.19 13.04
C ASN A 100 -7.36 12.25 12.19
N SER A 101 -7.91 11.86 11.05
CA SER A 101 -8.77 12.73 10.24
C SER A 101 -10.16 12.89 10.87
N ALA A 102 -10.73 11.81 11.41
CA ALA A 102 -12.03 11.82 12.08
C ALA A 102 -12.01 12.58 13.42
N SER A 103 -10.90 12.54 14.16
CA SER A 103 -10.76 13.28 15.43
C SER A 103 -10.68 14.80 15.26
N SER A 104 -10.34 15.30 14.06
CA SER A 104 -10.29 16.75 13.80
C SER A 104 -11.65 17.40 13.55
N SER A 105 -12.72 16.63 13.35
CA SER A 105 -14.07 17.16 13.11
C SER A 105 -14.93 17.35 14.37
N ASP A 106 -14.42 17.00 15.55
CA ASP A 106 -15.18 17.06 16.83
C ASP A 106 -14.72 18.17 17.78
N ALA A 107 -13.66 18.92 17.44
CA ALA A 107 -13.08 19.95 18.32
C ALA A 107 -13.60 21.38 18.03
N GLY A 108 -14.82 21.52 17.50
CA GLY A 108 -15.35 22.79 16.99
C GLY A 108 -16.72 23.22 17.53
N ALA A 109 -17.16 22.68 18.66
CA ALA A 109 -18.44 23.06 19.27
C ALA A 109 -18.33 23.19 20.80
N GLU A 110 -17.65 24.24 21.26
CA GLU A 110 -17.86 24.86 22.58
C GLU A 110 -17.93 26.38 22.41
#